data_AF-A0A9D4QJA5-F1
#
_entry.id   AF-A0A9D4QJA5-F1
#
_cell.length_a   1.000
_cell.length_b   1.000
_cell.length_c   1.000
_cell.angle_alpha   90.00
_cell.angle_beta   90.00
_cell.angle_gamma   90.00
#
_symmetry.space_group_name_H-M   'P 1'
#
loop_
_entity.id
_entity.type
_entity.pdbx_description
1 polymer ?
#
loop_
_entity_poly.entity_id
_entity_poly.type
_entity_poly.pdbx_seq_one_letter_code
_entity_poly.pdbx_strand_id
1 'polypeptide(L)'
;MQSRIESKKRLEEQVPLPFCVFLEPSVVSTLLVHATCNAHLLTYAIKRAFHPPLVAQLMGPFPPPQGQGARICRLLRTETWRQIGLLKDFLRLRCSFGSSRRPELSFSQEMKVVAQLSDKLWLHILPKLPKRPPARPPAPILSDLLLAHYDRKLQDQLASKGSIKIFRYVDDFLVLFPAKLEDAPAEISNSTWDANTSAGPTLPGPRSNFSPFRRHTQGQLSALLHSEQ
;
A
#
# COMPACT_ATOMS: atom_id res chain seq x y z
N MET A 1 -35.93 27.40 -52.61
CA MET A 1 -35.64 27.85 -51.22
C MET A 1 -36.18 26.90 -50.13
N GLN A 2 -36.72 25.72 -50.46
CA GLN A 2 -37.24 24.74 -49.48
C GLN A 2 -36.26 23.64 -49.05
N SER A 3 -35.09 23.49 -49.70
CA SER A 3 -34.16 22.38 -49.42
C SER A 3 -33.22 22.60 -48.21
N ARG A 4 -33.27 23.74 -47.53
CA ARG A 4 -32.41 24.04 -46.36
C ARG A 4 -33.06 23.78 -45.00
N ILE A 5 -34.34 23.42 -44.95
CA ILE A 5 -35.08 23.21 -43.69
C ILE A 5 -35.07 21.74 -43.25
N GLU A 6 -34.89 20.78 -44.17
CA GLU A 6 -34.90 19.35 -43.83
C GLU A 6 -33.56 18.82 -43.27
N SER A 7 -32.46 19.56 -43.43
CA SER A 7 -31.13 19.15 -42.95
C SER A 7 -30.98 19.29 -41.43
N LYS A 8 -31.88 20.01 -40.76
CA LYS A 8 -31.81 20.24 -39.30
C LYS A 8 -32.53 19.16 -38.47
N LYS A 9 -33.15 18.17 -39.12
CA LYS A 9 -33.95 17.12 -38.46
C LYS A 9 -33.25 15.77 -38.32
N ARG A 10 -31.99 15.61 -38.76
CA ARG A 10 -31.30 14.30 -38.82
C ARG A 10 -30.08 14.12 -37.90
N LEU A 11 -29.87 15.00 -36.91
CA LEU A 11 -28.77 14.85 -35.96
C LEU A 11 -29.23 14.98 -34.49
N GLU A 12 -30.47 14.60 -34.20
CA GLU A 12 -30.83 14.05 -32.89
C GLU A 12 -30.58 12.53 -32.94
N GLU A 13 -29.36 12.14 -33.29
CA GLU A 13 -28.88 10.80 -33.00
C GLU A 13 -28.76 10.77 -31.47
N GLN A 14 -29.77 10.18 -30.82
CA GLN A 14 -29.86 10.02 -29.37
C GLN A 14 -28.65 9.20 -28.92
N VAL A 15 -27.54 9.89 -28.65
CA VAL A 15 -26.45 9.32 -27.85
C VAL A 15 -27.12 8.96 -26.54
N PRO A 16 -27.18 7.66 -26.17
CA PRO A 16 -27.81 7.26 -24.92
C PRO A 16 -27.07 8.03 -23.82
N LEU A 17 -27.79 8.98 -23.20
CA LEU A 17 -27.23 9.76 -22.11
C LEU A 17 -26.76 8.75 -21.07
N PRO A 18 -25.50 8.88 -20.58
CA PRO A 18 -24.97 7.92 -19.64
C PRO A 18 -25.95 7.79 -18.47
N PHE A 19 -26.25 6.56 -18.06
CA PHE A 19 -27.24 6.19 -17.03
C PHE A 19 -27.20 7.07 -15.76
N CYS A 20 -26.04 7.67 -15.49
CA CYS A 20 -25.79 8.58 -14.38
C CYS A 20 -26.59 9.90 -14.46
N VAL A 21 -27.10 10.30 -15.63
CA VAL A 21 -27.97 11.48 -15.78
C VAL A 21 -29.38 11.23 -15.22
N PHE A 22 -29.70 10.04 -14.70
CA PHE A 22 -31.01 9.76 -14.10
C PHE A 22 -30.98 9.69 -12.57
N LEU A 23 -29.81 9.73 -11.94
CA LEU A 23 -29.72 9.67 -10.47
C LEU A 23 -30.14 10.99 -9.84
N GLU A 24 -31.07 10.94 -8.89
CA GLU A 24 -31.44 12.10 -8.07
C GLU A 24 -30.22 12.64 -7.30
N PRO A 25 -30.09 13.97 -7.12
CA PRO A 25 -28.96 14.56 -6.40
C PRO A 25 -28.74 13.96 -5.01
N SER A 26 -29.82 13.67 -4.28
CA SER A 26 -29.80 13.04 -2.96
C SER A 26 -29.16 11.64 -2.97
N VAL A 27 -29.39 10.86 -4.03
CA VAL A 27 -28.79 9.53 -4.21
C VAL A 27 -27.29 9.68 -4.44
N VAL A 28 -26.87 10.61 -5.31
CA VAL A 28 -25.46 10.87 -5.59
C VAL A 28 -24.74 11.39 -4.33
N SER A 29 -25.37 12.29 -3.58
CA SER A 29 -24.87 12.78 -2.28
C SER A 29 -24.69 11.64 -1.27
N THR A 30 -25.64 10.70 -1.20
CA THR A 30 -25.53 9.50 -0.34
C THR A 30 -24.35 8.62 -0.76
N LEU A 31 -24.19 8.34 -2.07
CA LEU A 31 -23.05 7.59 -2.59
C LEU A 31 -21.71 8.28 -2.27
N LEU A 32 -21.65 9.61 -2.38
CA LEU A 32 -20.47 10.40 -2.01
C LEU A 32 -20.12 10.26 -0.52
N VAL A 33 -21.12 10.30 0.37
CA VAL A 33 -20.93 10.11 1.82
C VAL A 33 -20.32 8.73 2.10
N HIS A 34 -20.89 7.67 1.50
CA HIS A 34 -20.39 6.30 1.66
C HIS A 34 -18.97 6.13 1.10
N ALA A 35 -18.71 6.63 -0.11
CA ALA A 35 -17.39 6.57 -0.74
C ALA A 35 -16.33 7.32 0.10
N THR A 36 -16.68 8.48 0.63
CA THR A 36 -15.80 9.28 1.51
C THR A 36 -15.46 8.50 2.78
N CYS A 37 -16.47 7.92 3.44
CA CYS A 37 -16.25 7.09 4.64
C CYS A 37 -15.39 5.86 4.34
N ASN A 38 -15.59 5.21 3.19
CA ASN A 38 -14.75 4.09 2.76
C ASN A 38 -13.29 4.51 2.52
N ALA A 39 -13.05 5.68 1.92
CA ALA A 39 -11.69 6.21 1.74
C ALA A 39 -11.00 6.51 3.08
N HIS A 40 -11.74 7.04 4.07
CA HIS A 40 -11.23 7.24 5.43
C HIS A 40 -10.96 5.90 6.13
N LEU A 41 -11.87 4.93 6.02
CA LEU A 41 -11.68 3.58 6.57
C LEU A 41 -10.43 2.91 6.01
N LEU A 42 -10.22 2.97 4.69
CA LEU A 42 -9.02 2.42 4.04
C LEU A 42 -7.75 3.14 4.48
N THR A 43 -7.80 4.45 4.67
CA THR A 43 -6.68 5.23 5.21
C THR A 43 -6.36 4.83 6.64
N TYR A 44 -7.38 4.66 7.48
CA TYR A 44 -7.25 4.18 8.85
C TYR A 44 -6.66 2.75 8.88
N ALA A 45 -7.13 1.86 7.99
CA ALA A 45 -6.64 0.50 7.81
C ALA A 45 -5.16 0.43 7.46
N ILE A 46 -4.70 1.27 6.52
CA ILE A 46 -3.28 1.35 6.17
C ILE A 46 -2.43 1.78 7.37
N LYS A 47 -2.87 2.81 8.10
CA LYS A 47 -2.13 3.35 9.26
C LYS A 47 -2.06 2.40 10.45
N ARG A 48 -3.11 1.60 10.65
CA ARG A 48 -3.21 0.65 11.77
C ARG A 48 -2.85 -0.78 11.40
N ALA A 49 -2.54 -1.02 10.13
CA ALA A 49 -2.23 -2.32 9.56
C ALA A 49 -3.27 -3.41 9.89
N PHE A 50 -4.56 -3.08 9.81
CA PHE A 50 -5.64 -4.08 9.82
C PHE A 50 -6.28 -4.19 8.43
N HIS A 51 -7.10 -5.22 8.25
CA HIS A 51 -7.78 -5.51 6.98
C HIS A 51 -9.27 -5.28 7.14
N PRO A 52 -9.88 -4.32 6.41
CA PRO A 52 -11.32 -4.12 6.47
C PRO A 52 -12.06 -5.31 5.82
N PRO A 53 -13.32 -5.59 6.18
CA PRO A 53 -14.08 -6.74 5.67
C PRO A 53 -14.11 -6.83 4.14
N LEU A 54 -14.18 -5.69 3.45
CA LEU A 54 -14.11 -5.62 1.98
C LEU A 54 -12.83 -6.24 1.41
N VAL A 55 -11.69 -6.03 2.07
CA VAL A 55 -10.40 -6.61 1.66
C VAL A 55 -10.35 -8.10 1.97
N ALA A 56 -10.96 -8.53 3.08
CA ALA A 56 -11.09 -9.95 3.39
C ALA A 56 -11.95 -10.67 2.35
N GLN A 57 -13.11 -10.10 1.98
CA GLN A 57 -13.98 -10.64 0.93
C GLN A 57 -13.26 -10.77 -0.41
N LEU A 58 -12.44 -9.78 -0.79
CA LEU A 58 -11.66 -9.83 -2.04
C LEU A 58 -10.58 -10.92 -2.03
N MET A 59 -10.01 -11.21 -0.87
CA MET A 59 -8.93 -12.20 -0.71
C MET A 59 -9.43 -13.61 -0.44
N GLY A 60 -10.74 -13.78 -0.22
CA GLY A 60 -11.36 -15.06 0.10
C GLY A 60 -11.11 -15.48 1.56
N PRO A 61 -11.08 -16.79 1.85
CA PRO A 61 -11.06 -17.29 3.23
C PRO A 61 -9.74 -17.08 3.97
N PHE A 62 -8.65 -16.72 3.26
CA PHE A 62 -7.33 -16.58 3.86
C PHE A 62 -6.97 -15.11 4.06
N PRO A 63 -6.55 -14.68 5.28
CA PRO A 63 -6.14 -13.31 5.50
C PRO A 63 -4.87 -13.02 4.70
N PRO A 64 -4.80 -11.89 3.98
CA PRO A 64 -3.61 -11.54 3.23
C PRO A 64 -2.42 -11.31 4.19
N PRO A 65 -1.19 -11.64 3.76
CA PRO A 65 0.01 -11.16 4.45
C PRO A 65 -0.08 -9.64 4.67
N GLN A 66 0.37 -9.16 5.84
CA GLN A 66 0.22 -7.75 6.25
C GLN A 66 0.68 -6.76 5.16
N GLY A 67 1.79 -7.06 4.48
CA GLY A 67 2.29 -6.26 3.37
C GLY A 67 1.39 -6.27 2.12
N GLN A 68 0.77 -7.41 1.80
CA GLN A 68 -0.17 -7.54 0.68
C GLN A 68 -1.48 -6.82 0.99
N GLY A 69 -2.06 -7.01 2.18
CA GLY A 69 -3.28 -6.32 2.58
C GLY A 69 -3.11 -4.79 2.58
N ALA A 70 -1.96 -4.29 3.04
CA ALA A 70 -1.65 -2.86 2.99
C ALA A 70 -1.50 -2.30 1.56
N ARG A 71 -1.05 -3.12 0.60
CA ARG A 71 -0.99 -2.75 -0.83
C ARG A 71 -2.39 -2.69 -1.43
N ILE A 72 -3.23 -3.69 -1.16
CA ILE A 72 -4.62 -3.73 -1.64
C ILE A 72 -5.41 -2.55 -1.07
N CYS A 73 -5.29 -2.26 0.23
CA CYS A 73 -5.94 -1.10 0.83
C CYS A 73 -5.50 0.22 0.14
N ARG A 74 -4.23 0.35 -0.26
CA ARG A 74 -3.75 1.53 -1.01
C ARG A 74 -4.38 1.61 -2.39
N LEU A 75 -4.48 0.49 -3.11
CA LEU A 75 -5.12 0.43 -4.42
C LEU A 75 -6.60 0.81 -4.34
N LEU A 76 -7.35 0.16 -3.43
CA LEU A 76 -8.75 0.48 -3.19
C LEU A 76 -8.92 1.94 -2.77
N ARG A 77 -8.06 2.47 -1.91
CA ARG A 77 -8.13 3.89 -1.49
C ARG A 77 -8.02 4.82 -2.69
N THR A 78 -7.05 4.58 -3.57
CA THR A 78 -6.86 5.39 -4.79
C THR A 78 -8.08 5.29 -5.69
N GLU A 79 -8.63 4.09 -5.86
CA GLU A 79 -9.84 3.89 -6.67
C GLU A 79 -11.07 4.57 -6.06
N THR A 80 -11.27 4.48 -4.75
CA THR A 80 -12.36 5.18 -4.06
C THR A 80 -12.24 6.70 -4.21
N TRP A 81 -11.03 7.27 -4.17
CA TRP A 81 -10.86 8.71 -4.43
C TRP A 81 -11.19 9.10 -5.88
N ARG A 82 -10.90 8.24 -6.86
CA ARG A 82 -11.33 8.45 -8.25
C ARG A 82 -12.85 8.41 -8.37
N GLN A 83 -13.50 7.44 -7.73
CA GLN A 83 -14.96 7.34 -7.67
C GLN A 83 -15.59 8.58 -7.02
N ILE A 84 -15.02 9.11 -5.94
CA ILE A 84 -15.47 10.37 -5.33
C ILE A 84 -15.36 11.53 -6.33
N GLY A 85 -14.27 11.61 -7.10
CA GLY A 85 -14.12 12.60 -8.18
C GLY A 85 -15.23 12.50 -9.22
N LEU A 86 -15.45 11.30 -9.75
CA LEU A 86 -16.50 11.03 -10.74
C LEU A 86 -17.91 11.38 -10.21
N LEU A 87 -18.22 10.97 -8.97
CA LEU A 87 -19.52 11.27 -8.34
C LEU A 87 -19.72 12.77 -8.11
N LYS A 88 -18.66 13.52 -7.77
CA LYS A 88 -18.72 14.99 -7.68
C LYS A 88 -19.03 15.63 -9.02
N ASP A 89 -18.44 15.12 -10.10
CA ASP A 89 -18.72 15.61 -11.45
C ASP A 89 -20.15 15.30 -11.88
N PHE A 90 -20.68 14.11 -11.56
CA PHE A 90 -22.10 13.80 -11.77
C PHE A 90 -23.01 14.71 -10.97
N LEU A 91 -22.73 14.95 -9.69
CA LEU A 91 -23.52 15.88 -8.87
C LEU A 91 -23.49 17.29 -9.47
N ARG A 92 -22.32 17.78 -9.90
CA ARG A 92 -22.18 19.09 -10.54
C ARG A 92 -23.02 19.19 -11.83
N LEU A 93 -22.98 18.17 -12.69
CA LEU A 93 -23.79 18.11 -13.90
C LEU A 93 -25.29 18.13 -13.55
N ARG A 94 -25.73 17.34 -12.58
CA ARG A 94 -27.14 17.28 -12.17
C ARG A 94 -27.64 18.61 -11.59
N CYS A 95 -26.85 19.26 -10.74
CA CYS A 95 -27.15 20.60 -10.25
C CYS A 95 -27.21 21.65 -11.39
N SER A 96 -26.51 21.42 -12.50
CA SER A 96 -26.51 22.31 -13.67
C SER A 96 -27.74 22.14 -14.57
N PHE A 97 -28.35 20.95 -14.58
CA PHE A 97 -29.58 20.69 -15.36
C PHE A 97 -30.87 21.12 -14.65
N GLY A 98 -30.83 21.36 -13.34
CA GLY A 98 -32.01 21.82 -12.61
C GLY A 98 -32.44 23.24 -13.02
N SER A 99 -33.74 23.54 -12.95
CA SER A 99 -34.32 24.87 -13.24
C SER A 99 -33.88 25.99 -12.29
N SER A 100 -32.88 25.74 -11.44
CA SER A 100 -32.34 26.75 -10.53
C SER A 100 -31.59 27.80 -11.33
N ARG A 101 -31.89 29.08 -11.07
CA ARG A 101 -31.19 30.22 -11.67
C ARG A 101 -29.70 30.28 -11.30
N ARG A 102 -29.24 29.48 -10.32
CA ARG A 102 -27.86 29.50 -9.79
C ARG A 102 -27.37 28.07 -9.50
N PRO A 103 -26.87 27.33 -10.50
CA PRO A 103 -26.47 25.94 -10.35
C PRO A 103 -25.29 25.74 -9.39
N GLU A 104 -24.35 26.70 -9.33
CA GLU A 104 -23.20 26.65 -8.42
C GLU A 104 -23.60 26.69 -6.94
N LEU A 105 -24.64 27.46 -6.60
CA LEU A 105 -25.15 27.51 -5.23
C LEU A 105 -25.78 26.18 -4.82
N SER A 106 -26.51 25.53 -5.72
CA SER A 106 -27.11 24.21 -5.49
C SER A 106 -26.01 23.15 -5.24
N PHE A 107 -25.00 23.08 -6.11
CA PHE A 107 -23.87 22.17 -5.92
C PHE A 107 -23.11 22.42 -4.61
N SER A 108 -22.86 23.68 -4.26
CA SER A 108 -22.19 24.06 -3.01
C SER A 108 -23.01 23.64 -1.78
N GLN A 109 -24.32 23.84 -1.80
CA GLN A 109 -25.22 23.41 -0.73
C GLN A 109 -25.20 21.89 -0.55
N GLU A 110 -25.34 21.13 -1.65
CA GLU A 110 -25.25 19.67 -1.61
C GLU A 110 -23.89 19.19 -1.07
N MET A 111 -22.78 19.78 -1.53
CA MET A 111 -21.45 19.42 -1.03
C MET A 111 -21.25 19.74 0.45
N LYS A 112 -21.89 20.78 1.00
CA LYS A 112 -21.90 21.05 2.45
C LYS A 112 -22.64 19.95 3.20
N VAL A 113 -23.78 19.49 2.69
CA VAL A 113 -24.54 18.38 3.27
C VAL A 113 -23.71 17.09 3.24
N VAL A 114 -23.07 16.78 2.10
CA VAL A 114 -22.16 15.62 1.97
C VAL A 114 -21.04 15.67 3.00
N ALA A 115 -20.40 16.82 3.20
CA ALA A 115 -19.33 16.98 4.19
C ALA A 115 -19.83 16.76 5.63
N GLN A 116 -20.95 17.40 6.00
CA GLN A 116 -21.54 17.24 7.34
C GLN A 116 -21.95 15.79 7.63
N LEU A 117 -22.57 15.13 6.66
CA LEU A 117 -23.02 13.75 6.80
C LEU A 117 -21.85 12.76 6.83
N SER A 118 -20.82 12.96 6.00
CA SER A 118 -19.63 12.11 6.02
C SER A 118 -18.84 12.24 7.33
N ASP A 119 -18.69 13.47 7.85
CA ASP A 119 -18.06 13.69 9.15
C ASP A 119 -18.87 13.02 10.28
N LYS A 120 -20.20 13.22 10.30
CA LYS A 120 -21.08 12.60 11.29
C LYS A 120 -21.02 11.07 11.23
N LEU A 121 -21.08 10.49 10.04
CA LEU A 121 -21.00 9.04 9.84
C LEU A 121 -19.62 8.50 10.24
N TRP A 122 -18.55 9.21 9.88
CA TRP A 122 -17.19 8.85 10.26
C TRP A 122 -17.00 8.83 11.78
N LEU A 123 -17.49 9.86 12.50
CA LEU A 123 -17.48 9.91 13.95
C LEU A 123 -18.26 8.75 14.59
N HIS A 124 -19.29 8.24 13.93
CA HIS A 124 -20.03 7.06 14.40
C HIS A 124 -19.28 5.74 14.15
N ILE A 125 -18.54 5.64 13.05
CA ILE A 125 -17.76 4.44 12.68
C ILE A 125 -16.48 4.33 13.52
N LEU A 126 -15.78 5.46 13.72
CA LEU A 126 -14.43 5.49 14.31
C LEU A 126 -14.30 4.76 15.65
N PRO A 127 -15.22 4.89 16.63
CA PRO A 127 -15.13 4.18 17.91
C PRO A 127 -15.24 2.66 17.80
N LYS A 128 -15.87 2.16 16.73
CA LYS A 128 -16.07 0.73 16.48
C LYS A 128 -14.86 0.09 15.78
N LEU A 129 -13.92 0.89 15.31
CA LEU A 129 -12.75 0.39 14.60
C LEU A 129 -11.71 -0.17 15.57
N PRO A 130 -10.96 -1.21 15.17
CA PRO A 130 -9.93 -1.78 16.01
C PRO A 130 -8.90 -0.70 16.37
N LYS A 131 -8.60 -0.61 17.67
CA LYS A 131 -7.51 0.23 18.17
C LYS A 131 -6.18 -0.36 17.69
N ARG A 132 -5.12 0.46 17.66
CA ARG A 132 -3.78 0.00 17.32
C ARG A 132 -3.48 -1.23 18.19
N PRO A 133 -3.09 -2.38 17.61
CA PRO A 133 -2.56 -3.45 18.44
C PRO A 133 -1.40 -2.88 19.26
N PRO A 134 -1.20 -3.34 20.51
CA PRO A 134 -0.03 -2.94 21.28
C PRO A 134 1.20 -3.09 20.40
N ALA A 135 2.13 -2.13 20.48
CA ALA A 135 3.35 -2.19 19.70
C ALA A 135 3.92 -3.59 19.88
N ARG A 136 4.04 -4.36 18.79
CA ARG A 136 4.62 -5.70 18.89
C ARG A 136 5.97 -5.51 19.58
N PRO A 137 6.33 -6.37 20.56
CA PRO A 137 7.68 -6.34 21.10
C PRO A 137 8.65 -6.34 19.90
N PRO A 138 9.77 -5.61 19.97
CA PRO A 138 10.62 -5.35 18.83
C PRO A 138 11.18 -6.67 18.31
N ALA A 139 10.43 -7.31 17.41
CA ALA A 139 10.80 -8.54 16.73
C ALA A 139 12.17 -8.43 16.05
N PRO A 140 12.61 -7.26 15.53
CA PRO A 140 13.97 -7.11 15.06
C PRO A 140 15.01 -7.32 16.17
N ILE A 141 14.78 -6.75 17.36
CA ILE A 141 15.72 -6.84 18.47
C ILE A 141 15.80 -8.28 19.00
N LEU A 142 14.65 -8.97 19.12
CA LEU A 142 14.64 -10.37 19.55
C LEU A 142 15.25 -11.30 18.50
N SER A 143 15.00 -11.05 17.21
CA SER A 143 15.63 -11.80 16.12
C SER A 143 17.13 -11.54 16.09
N ASP A 144 17.58 -10.30 16.29
CA ASP A 144 19.01 -9.97 16.32
C ASP A 144 19.71 -10.58 17.53
N LEU A 145 19.07 -10.59 18.70
CA LEU A 145 19.57 -11.27 19.90
C LEU A 145 19.70 -12.79 19.69
N LEU A 146 18.67 -13.41 19.12
CA LEU A 146 18.66 -14.83 18.82
C LEU A 146 19.71 -15.19 17.77
N LEU A 147 19.77 -14.44 16.66
CA LEU A 147 20.75 -14.66 15.61
C LEU A 147 22.17 -14.41 16.11
N ALA A 148 22.41 -13.39 16.94
CA ALA A 148 23.70 -13.16 17.58
C ALA A 148 24.13 -14.28 18.56
N HIS A 149 23.17 -15.00 19.15
CA HIS A 149 23.47 -16.20 19.93
C HIS A 149 23.92 -17.36 19.02
N TYR A 150 23.21 -17.58 17.91
CA TYR A 150 23.60 -18.59 16.92
C TYR A 150 24.92 -18.26 16.21
N ASP A 151 25.18 -16.99 15.89
CA ASP A 151 26.42 -16.50 15.28
C ASP A 151 27.63 -16.91 16.11
N ARG A 152 27.57 -16.69 17.44
CA ARG A 152 28.62 -17.09 18.38
C ARG A 152 28.83 -18.60 18.38
N LYS A 153 27.75 -19.36 18.49
CA LYS A 153 27.82 -20.83 18.50
C LYS A 153 28.38 -21.39 17.19
N LEU A 154 27.99 -20.82 16.06
CA LEU A 154 28.48 -21.20 14.73
C LEU A 154 29.97 -20.86 14.58
N GLN A 155 30.38 -19.69 15.06
CA GLN A 155 31.77 -19.25 15.07
C GLN A 155 32.65 -20.19 15.90
N ASP A 156 32.22 -20.57 17.10
CA ASP A 156 32.97 -21.51 17.95
C ASP A 156 33.12 -22.88 17.28
N GLN A 157 32.05 -23.39 16.67
CA GLN A 157 32.07 -24.67 15.96
C GLN A 157 32.96 -24.64 14.71
N LEU A 158 32.97 -23.55 13.95
CA LEU A 158 33.74 -23.44 12.71
C LEU A 158 35.20 -23.03 12.95
N ALA A 159 35.50 -22.34 14.05
CA ALA A 159 36.88 -22.05 14.46
C ALA A 159 37.69 -23.33 14.65
N SER A 160 37.07 -24.38 15.22
CA SER A 160 37.69 -25.71 15.34
C SER A 160 38.02 -26.37 14.00
N LYS A 161 37.38 -25.92 12.90
CA LYS A 161 37.57 -26.42 11.53
C LYS A 161 38.44 -25.50 10.68
N GLY A 162 39.03 -24.47 11.28
CA GLY A 162 39.93 -23.53 10.60
C GLY A 162 39.24 -22.48 9.73
N SER A 163 37.97 -22.12 9.97
CA SER A 163 37.37 -20.99 9.24
C SER A 163 38.02 -19.65 9.60
N ILE A 164 38.14 -18.74 8.63
CA ILE A 164 38.79 -17.42 8.83
C ILE A 164 37.77 -16.40 9.36
N LYS A 165 36.59 -16.36 8.73
CA LYS A 165 35.61 -15.31 9.01
C LYS A 165 34.21 -15.71 8.57
N ILE A 166 33.22 -15.28 9.34
CA ILE A 166 31.81 -15.45 9.06
C ILE A 166 31.18 -14.07 8.99
N PHE A 167 30.46 -13.77 7.91
CA PHE A 167 29.66 -12.57 7.76
C PHE A 167 28.18 -12.95 7.68
N ARG A 168 27.33 -12.24 8.41
CA ARG A 168 25.88 -12.41 8.35
C ARG A 168 25.22 -11.21 7.67
N TYR A 169 24.25 -11.48 6.79
CA TYR A 169 23.39 -10.47 6.19
C TYR A 169 21.92 -10.89 6.25
N VAL A 170 21.18 -10.32 7.22
CA VAL A 170 19.76 -10.63 7.52
C VAL A 170 19.54 -12.12 7.81
N ASP A 171 19.30 -12.94 6.77
CA ASP A 171 19.03 -14.38 6.86
C ASP A 171 20.13 -15.23 6.18
N ASP A 172 21.12 -14.60 5.54
CA ASP A 172 22.17 -15.28 4.77
C ASP A 172 23.53 -15.25 5.50
N PHE A 173 24.33 -16.30 5.31
CA PHE A 173 25.69 -16.43 5.86
C PHE A 173 26.72 -16.58 4.75
N LEU A 174 27.81 -15.82 4.86
CA LEU A 174 29.02 -16.00 4.07
C LEU A 174 30.14 -16.50 4.98
N VAL A 175 30.62 -17.72 4.72
CA VAL A 175 31.70 -18.36 5.49
C VAL A 175 32.93 -18.45 4.61
N LEU A 176 34.06 -17.91 5.09
CA LEU A 176 35.34 -17.96 4.40
C LEU A 176 36.26 -19.00 5.03
N PHE A 177 36.77 -19.91 4.22
CA PHE A 177 37.77 -20.90 4.60
C PHE A 177 39.14 -20.54 4.01
N PRO A 178 40.24 -20.86 4.72
CA PRO A 178 41.56 -20.74 4.14
C PRO A 178 41.64 -21.74 2.98
N ALA A 179 42.11 -21.26 1.82
CA ALA A 179 42.52 -22.18 0.78
C ALA A 179 43.59 -23.10 1.36
N LYS A 180 43.40 -24.42 1.30
CA LYS A 180 44.51 -25.33 1.56
C LYS A 180 45.59 -24.98 0.55
N LEU A 181 46.75 -24.56 1.04
CA LEU A 181 47.88 -24.17 0.19
C LEU A 181 48.32 -25.31 -0.73
N GLU A 182 47.95 -26.56 -0.40
CA GLU A 182 48.31 -27.77 -1.15
C GLU A 182 47.44 -28.05 -2.39
N ASP A 183 46.29 -27.37 -2.55
CA ASP A 183 45.42 -27.52 -3.74
C ASP A 183 45.40 -26.26 -4.63
N ALA A 184 46.26 -25.27 -4.36
CA ALA A 184 46.38 -24.10 -5.22
C ALA A 184 47.06 -24.51 -6.54
N PRO A 185 46.42 -24.32 -7.72
CA PRO A 185 47.09 -24.54 -8.98
C PRO A 185 48.34 -23.64 -9.02
N ALA A 186 49.49 -24.23 -9.33
CA ALA A 186 50.81 -23.60 -9.26
C ALA A 186 51.02 -22.39 -10.20
N GLU A 187 49.97 -21.84 -10.81
CA GLU A 187 50.02 -20.84 -11.88
C GLU A 187 49.59 -19.42 -11.47
N ILE A 188 49.53 -19.08 -10.19
CA ILE A 188 49.40 -17.67 -9.77
C ILE A 188 50.59 -17.27 -8.90
N SER A 189 51.79 -17.45 -9.44
CA SER A 189 52.97 -16.76 -8.94
C SER A 189 53.06 -15.38 -9.59
N ASN A 190 52.98 -14.35 -8.76
CA ASN A 190 53.47 -12.99 -9.01
C ASN A 190 52.61 -12.07 -9.89
N SER A 191 51.40 -11.71 -9.43
CA SER A 191 50.99 -10.31 -9.57
C SER A 191 51.13 -9.62 -8.22
N THR A 192 52.29 -8.99 -8.06
CA THR A 192 52.62 -8.06 -6.99
C THR A 192 51.50 -7.00 -6.91
N TRP A 193 50.65 -7.09 -5.90
CA TRP A 193 49.77 -5.98 -5.56
C TRP A 193 50.64 -4.95 -4.84
N ASP A 194 51.28 -4.08 -5.63
CA ASP A 194 51.98 -2.91 -5.12
C ASP A 194 50.98 -2.01 -4.38
N ALA A 195 51.06 -2.04 -3.05
CA ALA A 195 50.26 -1.24 -2.14
C ALA A 195 50.75 0.22 -2.05
N ASN A 196 51.14 0.83 -3.17
CA ASN A 196 51.60 2.22 -3.25
C ASN A 196 50.87 2.98 -4.36
N THR A 197 49.58 3.27 -4.14
CA THR A 197 48.90 4.37 -4.86
C THR A 197 48.20 5.26 -3.85
N SER A 198 48.97 6.18 -3.28
CA SER A 198 48.50 7.36 -2.59
C SER A 198 48.03 8.41 -3.60
N ALA A 199 46.76 8.33 -4.02
CA ALA A 199 46.02 9.47 -4.58
C ALA A 199 44.53 9.11 -4.56
N GLY A 200 43.81 9.62 -3.55
CA GLY A 200 42.37 9.41 -3.43
C GLY A 200 41.60 10.23 -4.47
N PRO A 201 40.77 9.60 -5.33
CA PRO A 201 39.74 10.32 -6.04
C PRO A 201 38.57 10.58 -5.08
N THR A 202 38.25 11.85 -4.91
CA THR A 202 37.07 12.34 -4.19
C THR A 202 35.81 11.74 -4.82
N LEU A 203 35.19 10.76 -4.15
CA LEU A 203 33.94 10.18 -4.60
C LEU A 203 32.76 11.16 -4.41
N PRO A 204 31.90 11.36 -5.43
CA PRO A 204 30.67 12.11 -5.28
C PRO A 204 29.70 11.36 -4.35
N GLY A 205 29.13 12.10 -3.40
CA GLY A 205 28.30 11.57 -2.33
C GLY A 205 27.06 10.79 -2.80
N PRO A 206 26.55 9.87 -1.96
CA PRO A 206 25.42 9.02 -2.32
C PRO A 206 24.13 9.83 -2.43
N ARG A 207 23.60 9.96 -3.64
CA ARG A 207 22.19 10.32 -3.87
C ARG A 207 21.33 9.13 -3.46
N SER A 208 20.68 9.25 -2.29
CA SER A 208 19.70 8.31 -1.80
C SER A 208 18.39 8.42 -2.59
N ASN A 209 18.32 7.74 -3.73
CA ASN A 209 17.07 7.28 -4.31
C ASN A 209 17.22 5.78 -4.47
N PHE A 210 16.44 5.01 -3.71
CA PHE A 210 15.69 3.82 -4.14
C PHE A 210 15.36 2.93 -2.92
N SER A 211 14.06 2.76 -2.69
CA SER A 211 13.51 1.51 -2.12
C SER A 211 13.56 0.42 -3.21
N PRO A 212 13.72 -0.87 -2.88
CA PRO A 212 12.51 -1.70 -2.72
C PRO A 212 12.63 -2.92 -1.77
N PHE A 213 11.54 -3.14 -1.03
CA PHE A 213 10.72 -4.36 -0.93
C PHE A 213 11.30 -5.80 -0.96
N ARG A 214 10.96 -6.58 0.10
CA ARG A 214 10.73 -8.06 0.29
C ARG A 214 11.55 -8.56 1.50
N ARG A 215 11.09 -9.42 2.43
CA ARG A 215 10.41 -10.73 2.35
C ARG A 215 9.57 -11.01 3.63
N HIS A 216 8.42 -11.69 3.47
CA HIS A 216 8.08 -13.03 4.01
C HIS A 216 8.45 -13.31 5.48
N THR A 217 7.43 -13.59 6.30
CA THR A 217 7.41 -14.78 7.16
C THR A 217 5.99 -15.29 7.39
N GLN A 218 5.92 -16.61 7.41
CA GLN A 218 4.83 -17.56 7.58
C GLN A 218 4.78 -17.94 9.07
N GLY A 219 3.60 -18.15 9.66
CA GLY A 219 3.53 -18.77 11.00
C GLY A 219 2.33 -18.42 11.88
N GLN A 220 1.36 -19.34 11.84
CA GLN A 220 0.50 -19.83 12.92
C GLN A 220 -0.50 -18.92 13.65
N LEU A 221 -1.76 -19.19 13.31
CA LEU A 221 -2.98 -19.03 14.09
C LEU A 221 -2.97 -19.86 15.37
N SER A 222 -3.54 -19.33 16.45
CA SER A 222 -4.38 -20.10 17.39
C SER A 222 -5.31 -19.19 18.20
N ALA A 223 -6.59 -19.52 18.12
CA ALA A 223 -7.68 -19.36 19.09
C ALA A 223 -8.07 -17.95 19.59
N LEU A 224 -9.30 -17.53 19.25
CA LEU A 224 -10.37 -17.25 20.24
C LEU A 224 -11.63 -16.73 19.51
N LEU A 225 -12.57 -17.62 19.24
CA LEU A 225 -13.99 -17.29 19.05
C LEU A 225 -14.79 -18.52 19.47
N HIS A 226 -15.07 -18.66 20.76
CA HIS A 226 -16.24 -19.36 21.28
C HIS A 226 -16.68 -18.60 22.53
N SER A 227 -17.78 -17.84 22.40
CA SER A 227 -18.79 -17.58 23.42
C SER A 227 -19.55 -16.30 23.04
N GLU A 228 -20.56 -16.47 22.18
CA GLU A 228 -21.81 -15.72 22.31
C GLU A 228 -22.89 -16.78 22.57
N GLN A 229 -23.32 -16.85 23.83
CA GLN A 229 -24.70 -17.11 24.24
C GLN A 229 -24.95 -16.24 25.47
#